data_AF-A0A7X7QA57-F1
#
_entry.id   AF-A0A7X7QA57-F1
#
_cell.length_a   1.000
_cell.length_b   1.000
_cell.length_c   1.000
_cell.angle_alpha   90.00
_cell.angle_beta   90.00
_cell.angle_gamma   90.00
#
_symmetry.space_group_name_H-M   'P 1'
#
loop_
_entity.id
_entity.type
_entity.pdbx_description
1 polymer ?
#
loop_
_entity_poly.entity_id
_entity_poly.type
_entity_poly.pdbx_seq_one_letter_code
_entity_poly.pdbx_strand_id
1 'polypeptide(L)'
;MNKLTREEREDLLNVLQDAQEHMMEAIEGVRRYVRDTGDSNAKAYLLDHMIIMASNNHSFLTRDISIETLMERLMDDENFDDGGEA
;
A
#
# COMPACT_ATOMS: atom_id res chain seq x y z
N MET A 1 4.48 -1.45 -22.96
CA MET A 1 3.69 -1.76 -21.75
C MET A 1 2.26 -1.93 -22.24
N ASN A 2 1.69 -3.13 -22.19
CA ASN A 2 0.28 -3.30 -22.59
C ASN A 2 -0.55 -2.44 -21.63
N LYS A 3 -1.37 -1.55 -22.18
CA LYS A 3 -2.33 -0.80 -21.38
C LYS A 3 -3.35 -1.82 -20.84
N LEU A 4 -3.57 -1.80 -19.53
CA LEU A 4 -4.67 -2.54 -18.91
C LEU A 4 -5.99 -1.99 -19.48
N THR A 5 -6.95 -2.86 -19.70
CA THR A 5 -8.35 -2.44 -19.89
C THR A 5 -8.89 -1.80 -18.62
N ARG A 6 -10.02 -1.08 -18.72
CA ARG A 6 -10.69 -0.50 -17.56
C ARG A 6 -11.06 -1.56 -16.52
N GLU A 7 -11.62 -2.69 -16.96
CA GLU A 7 -12.00 -3.82 -16.10
C GLU A 7 -10.78 -4.42 -15.39
N GLU A 8 -9.69 -4.71 -16.11
CA GLU A 8 -8.46 -5.23 -15.50
C GLU A 8 -7.82 -4.25 -14.50
N ARG A 9 -8.01 -2.94 -14.69
CA ARG A 9 -7.54 -1.90 -13.78
C ARG A 9 -8.40 -1.82 -12.51
N GLU A 10 -9.73 -1.86 -12.65
CA GLU A 10 -10.67 -1.89 -11.53
C GLU A 10 -10.44 -3.15 -10.67
N ASP A 11 -10.25 -4.31 -11.29
CA ASP A 11 -9.90 -5.56 -10.60
C ASP A 11 -8.57 -5.44 -9.85
N LEU A 12 -7.55 -4.87 -10.48
CA LEU A 12 -6.25 -4.66 -9.85
C LEU A 12 -6.36 -3.68 -8.66
N LEU A 13 -7.15 -2.61 -8.78
CA LEU A 13 -7.41 -1.68 -7.69
C LEU A 13 -8.07 -2.38 -6.50
N ASN A 14 -9.08 -3.21 -6.73
CA ASN A 14 -9.75 -3.98 -5.67
C ASN A 14 -8.76 -4.90 -4.95
N VAL A 15 -7.93 -5.63 -5.70
CA VAL A 15 -6.91 -6.52 -5.11
C VAL A 15 -5.88 -5.73 -4.28
N LEU A 16 -5.47 -4.55 -4.75
CA LEU A 16 -4.53 -3.71 -4.02
C LEU A 16 -5.14 -3.12 -2.75
N GLN A 17 -6.42 -2.75 -2.77
CA GLN A 17 -7.17 -2.31 -1.59
C GLN A 17 -7.25 -3.43 -0.56
N ASP A 18 -7.66 -4.64 -0.96
CA ASP A 18 -7.70 -5.82 -0.08
C ASP A 18 -6.31 -6.10 0.53
N ALA A 19 -5.24 -6.02 -0.27
CA ALA A 19 -3.89 -6.24 0.22
C ALA A 19 -3.48 -5.18 1.25
N GLN A 20 -3.86 -3.91 1.05
CA GLN A 20 -3.59 -2.84 2.01
C GLN A 20 -4.34 -3.07 3.33
N GLU A 21 -5.61 -3.46 3.26
CA GLU A 21 -6.42 -3.77 4.45
C GLU A 21 -5.79 -4.89 5.28
N HIS A 22 -5.44 -6.02 4.67
CA HIS A 22 -4.77 -7.13 5.37
C HIS A 22 -3.42 -6.71 5.98
N MET A 23 -2.67 -5.84 5.30
CA MET A 23 -1.40 -5.34 5.83
C MET A 23 -1.61 -4.45 7.07
N MET A 24 -2.66 -3.62 7.06
CA MET A 24 -3.04 -2.79 8.20
C MET A 24 -3.53 -3.62 9.38
N GLU A 25 -4.32 -4.67 9.13
CA GLU A 25 -4.75 -5.63 10.16
C GLU A 25 -3.54 -6.34 10.80
N ALA A 26 -2.57 -6.77 9.99
CA ALA A 26 -1.36 -7.40 10.49
C ALA A 26 -0.53 -6.44 11.36
N ILE A 27 -0.39 -5.17 10.95
CA ILE A 27 0.27 -4.13 11.74
C ILE A 27 -0.42 -3.95 13.10
N GLU A 28 -1.74 -3.89 13.13
CA GLU A 28 -2.49 -3.73 14.37
C GLU A 28 -2.34 -4.96 15.29
N GLY A 29 -2.34 -6.17 14.72
CA GLY A 29 -2.07 -7.40 15.46
C GLY A 29 -0.70 -7.39 16.14
N VAL A 30 0.36 -7.03 15.41
CA VAL A 30 1.72 -6.91 15.96
C VAL A 30 1.82 -5.78 16.97
N ARG A 31 1.18 -4.63 16.71
CA ARG A 31 1.15 -3.50 17.63
C ARG A 31 0.52 -3.89 18.97
N ARG A 32 -0.58 -4.63 18.94
CA ARG A 32 -1.22 -5.17 20.13
C ARG A 32 -0.27 -6.10 20.89
N TYR A 33 0.39 -7.03 20.22
CA TYR A 33 1.38 -7.91 20.85
C TYR A 33 2.50 -7.11 21.53
N VAL A 34 3.10 -6.13 20.84
CA VAL A 34 4.18 -5.30 21.38
C VAL A 34 3.72 -4.50 22.60
N ARG A 35 2.51 -3.93 22.54
CA ARG A 35 1.93 -3.18 23.66
C ARG A 35 1.68 -4.08 24.87
N ASP A 36 1.15 -5.28 24.64
CA ASP A 36 0.72 -6.18 25.70
C ASP A 36 1.94 -6.90 26.35
N THR A 37 3.04 -7.09 25.62
CA THR A 37 4.25 -7.79 26.11
C THR A 37 5.41 -6.87 26.47
N GLY A 38 5.45 -5.65 25.91
CA GLY A 38 6.61 -4.76 26.01
C GLY A 38 7.83 -5.22 25.21
N ASP A 39 7.67 -6.15 24.27
CA ASP A 39 8.76 -6.70 23.45
C ASP A 39 9.38 -5.64 22.52
N SER A 40 10.50 -5.07 22.96
CA SER A 40 11.23 -4.02 22.23
C SER A 40 11.89 -4.55 20.95
N ASN A 41 12.21 -5.83 20.87
CA ASN A 41 12.77 -6.43 19.66
C ASN A 41 11.68 -6.58 18.59
N ALA A 42 10.51 -7.09 18.96
CA ALA A 42 9.37 -7.15 18.05
C ALA A 42 8.94 -5.75 17.60
N LYS A 43 9.03 -4.73 18.47
CA LYS A 43 8.79 -3.35 18.07
C LYS A 43 9.74 -2.90 16.95
N ALA A 44 11.05 -3.00 17.18
CA ALA A 44 12.06 -2.42 16.28
C ALA A 44 12.20 -3.20 14.96
N TYR A 45 12.17 -4.54 15.02
CA TYR A 45 12.47 -5.37 13.85
C TYR A 45 11.24 -5.86 13.08
N LEU A 46 10.05 -5.77 13.68
CA LEU A 46 8.81 -6.21 13.04
C LEU A 46 7.84 -5.06 12.86
N LEU A 47 7.37 -4.44 13.95
CA LEU A 47 6.34 -3.40 13.87
C LEU A 47 6.81 -2.18 13.06
N ASP A 48 7.97 -1.62 13.43
CA ASP A 48 8.49 -0.42 12.77
C ASP A 48 8.80 -0.71 11.29
N HIS A 49 9.30 -1.92 10.97
CA HIS A 49 9.56 -2.33 9.60
C HIS A 49 8.28 -2.48 8.77
N MET A 50 7.23 -3.10 9.32
CA MET A 50 5.94 -3.24 8.65
C MET A 50 5.29 -1.87 8.39
N ILE A 51 5.37 -0.93 9.34
CA ILE A 51 4.85 0.43 9.17
C ILE A 51 5.61 1.18 8.05
N ILE A 52 6.93 0.98 7.96
CA ILE A 52 7.76 1.55 6.88
C ILE A 52 7.31 1.01 5.52
N MET A 53 7.07 -0.30 5.40
CA MET A 53 6.63 -0.90 4.14
C MET A 53 5.20 -0.50 3.75
N ALA A 54 4.32 -0.29 4.73
CA ALA A 54 2.92 0.06 4.49
C ALA A 54 2.69 1.55 4.21
N SER A 55 3.59 2.44 4.64
CA SER A 55 3.38 3.90 4.54
C SER A 55 4.30 4.59 3.54
N ASN A 56 3.77 5.63 2.90
CA ASN A 56 4.51 6.52 2.01
C ASN A 56 5.64 7.32 2.67
N ASN A 57 5.77 7.31 4.00
CA ASN A 57 6.73 8.15 4.73
C ASN A 57 8.20 7.80 4.51
N HIS A 58 8.51 6.63 3.94
CA HIS A 58 9.90 6.18 3.76
C HIS A 58 10.21 5.60 2.37
N SER A 59 9.33 5.79 1.38
CA SER A 59 9.57 5.43 -0.03
C SER A 59 10.86 6.05 -0.60
N PHE A 60 11.37 7.12 0.03
CA PHE A 60 12.68 7.72 -0.25
C PHE A 60 13.88 6.79 0.04
N LEU A 61 13.80 5.91 1.04
CA LEU A 61 14.93 5.09 1.49
C LEU A 61 15.05 3.76 0.73
N THR A 62 13.94 3.17 0.28
CA THR A 62 13.95 1.85 -0.38
C THR A 62 13.85 1.92 -1.90
N ARG A 63 13.52 3.07 -2.50
CA ARG A 63 13.15 3.19 -3.94
C ARG A 63 11.98 2.30 -4.37
N ASP A 64 11.34 1.61 -3.43
CA ASP A 64 10.22 0.72 -3.70
C ASP A 64 8.92 1.53 -3.73
N ILE A 65 8.06 1.19 -4.68
CA ILE A 65 6.74 1.80 -4.81
C ILE A 65 5.81 1.15 -3.77
N SER A 66 5.18 1.95 -2.93
CA SER A 66 4.19 1.46 -1.96
C SER A 66 2.89 1.02 -2.67
N ILE A 67 2.07 0.21 -2.00
CA ILE A 67 0.73 -0.15 -2.50
C ILE A 67 -0.11 1.11 -2.72
N GLU A 68 -0.02 2.08 -1.80
CA GLU A 68 -0.70 3.38 -1.92
C GLU A 68 -0.29 4.14 -3.19
N THR A 69 1.02 4.27 -3.46
CA THR A 69 1.51 4.93 -4.68
C THR A 69 1.12 4.17 -5.96
N LEU A 70 1.04 2.82 -5.92
CA LEU A 70 0.55 2.05 -7.05
C LEU A 70 -0.93 2.33 -7.32
N MET A 71 -1.76 2.39 -6.28
CA MET A 71 -3.17 2.73 -6.41
C MET A 71 -3.36 4.16 -6.92
N GLU A 72 -2.62 5.14 -6.38
CA GLU A 72 -2.64 6.53 -6.85
C GLU A 72 -2.34 6.62 -8.35
N ARG A 73 -1.29 5.93 -8.82
CA ARG A 73 -0.95 5.90 -10.25
C ARG A 73 -2.03 5.25 -11.11
N LEU A 74 -2.66 4.18 -10.61
CA LEU A 74 -3.74 3.51 -11.33
C LEU A 74 -4.98 4.40 -11.46
N MET A 75 -5.29 5.19 -10.43
CA MET A 75 -6.39 6.18 -10.42
C MET A 75 -6.07 7.43 -11.25
N ASP A 76 -4.84 7.94 -11.21
CA ASP A 76 -4.42 9.11 -12.00
C ASP A 76 -4.50 8.83 -13.51
N ASP A 77 -4.11 7.63 -13.93
CA ASP A 77 -4.25 7.18 -15.31
C ASP A 77 -5.72 7.15 -15.80
N GLU A 78 -6.70 6.94 -14.91
CA GLU A 78 -8.14 6.94 -15.26
C GLU A 78 -8.63 8.37 -15.58
N ASN A 79 -8.13 9.38 -14.85
CA ASN A 79 -8.51 10.78 -15.04
C ASN A 79 -8.00 11.39 -16.36
N PHE A 80 -7.04 10.75 -17.05
CA PHE A 80 -6.53 11.21 -18.35
C PHE A 80 -7.26 10.60 -19.56
N ASP A 81 -8.08 9.55 -19.37
CA ASP A 81 -8.78 8.87 -20.48
C ASP A 81 -10.21 9.41 -20.71
N ASP A 82 -10.74 10.24 -19.80
CA ASP A 82 -12.10 10.81 -19.87
C ASP A 82 -12.15 12.27 -20.36
N GLY A 83 -11.05 12.80 -20.92
CA GLY A 83 -10.88 14.24 -21.23
C GLY A 83 -10.32 14.56 -22.62
N GLY A 84 -10.46 13.64 -23.57
CA GLY A 84 -9.90 13.75 -24.92
C GLY A 84 -10.85 14.25 -26.02
N GLU A 85 -11.84 15.10 -25.73
CA GLU A 85 -12.57 15.87 -26.75
C GLU A 85 -12.98 17.26 -26.24
N ALA A 86 -12.22 18.30 -26.62
CA ALA A 86 -12.67 19.60 -27.14
C ALA A 86 -11.48 20.57 -27.29
#